data_AF-A0A174SZ57-F1
#
_entry.id   AF-A0A174SZ57-F1
#
_cell.length_a   1.000
_cell.length_b   1.000
_cell.length_c   1.000
_cell.angle_alpha   90.00
_cell.angle_beta   90.00
_cell.angle_gamma   90.00
#
_symmetry.space_group_name_H-M   'P 1'
#
loop_
_entity.id
_entity.type
_entity.pdbx_description
1 polymer ?
#
loop_
_entity_poly.entity_id
_entity_poly.type
_entity_poly.pdbx_seq_one_letter_code
_entity_poly.pdbx_strand_id
1 'polypeptide(L)'
;MKEKTICRGDLFYYDFGTRTGSVQSGTRPVLVIQADDYNRNAPTIIVAAVTGVIKKRYLPSHILLGQEFGLKKPSMVLLEQLQTVNKDELRDYIGTIEDEQLLRRINITLKKTFGLWIYKEEKKENIRCLCSKCLKDYIHNPDYIVHRLDPFAKVKDHCDKCNQSGWDYVIAERQHNAREKGCQNV
;
A
#
# COMPACT_ATOMS: atom_id res chain seq x y z
N MET A 1 33.13 -0.24 13.93
CA MET A 1 31.80 0.41 13.85
C MET A 1 30.79 -0.59 14.36
N LYS A 2 29.90 -0.23 15.28
CA LYS A 2 28.83 -1.15 15.72
C LYS A 2 28.00 -1.50 14.49
N GLU A 3 27.86 -2.79 14.18
CA GLU A 3 26.91 -3.26 13.17
C GLU A 3 25.54 -2.71 13.54
N LYS A 4 25.01 -1.84 12.70
CA LYS A 4 23.64 -1.37 12.84
C LYS A 4 22.75 -2.53 12.43
N THR A 5 21.98 -3.06 13.37
CA THR A 5 20.96 -4.07 13.07
C THR A 5 19.99 -3.48 12.05
N ILE A 6 19.84 -4.15 10.90
CA ILE A 6 18.89 -3.73 9.87
C ILE A 6 17.50 -4.22 10.28
N CYS A 7 16.54 -3.30 10.34
CA CYS A 7 15.18 -3.58 10.77
C CYS A 7 14.17 -3.37 9.65
N ARG A 8 13.03 -4.04 9.77
CA ARG A 8 11.86 -3.86 8.93
C ARG A 8 11.35 -2.44 9.08
N GLY A 9 11.06 -1.78 7.96
CA GLY A 9 10.69 -0.36 7.97
C GLY A 9 11.86 0.56 7.70
N ASP A 10 13.11 0.08 7.79
CA ASP A 10 14.28 0.90 7.47
C ASP A 10 14.36 1.22 5.98
N LEU A 11 14.86 2.42 5.69
CA LEU A 11 15.14 2.94 4.37
C LEU A 11 16.65 3.04 4.16
N PHE A 12 17.12 2.51 3.05
CA PHE A 12 18.52 2.56 2.62
C PHE A 12 18.61 2.97 1.15
N TYR A 13 19.77 3.38 0.68
CA TYR A 13 20.06 3.37 -0.76
C TYR A 13 20.53 1.99 -1.22
N TYR A 14 20.10 1.59 -2.41
CA TYR A 14 20.57 0.37 -3.09
C TYR A 14 20.75 0.65 -4.58
N ASP A 15 21.71 -0.02 -5.20
CA ASP A 15 21.97 0.09 -6.63
C ASP A 15 21.44 -1.12 -7.38
N PHE A 16 20.33 -0.90 -8.11
CA PHE A 16 19.72 -1.94 -8.94
C PHE A 16 20.52 -2.23 -10.23
N GLY A 17 21.61 -1.49 -10.48
CA GLY A 17 22.38 -1.54 -11.70
C GLY A 17 21.60 -1.01 -12.91
N THR A 18 22.11 -1.27 -14.11
CA THR A 18 21.43 -0.92 -15.35
C THR A 18 20.49 -2.06 -15.75
N ARG A 19 19.20 -1.75 -15.93
CA ARG A 19 18.18 -2.70 -16.39
C ARG A 19 17.36 -2.10 -17.52
N THR A 20 16.78 -2.97 -18.35
CA THR A 20 15.85 -2.60 -19.42
C THR A 20 14.40 -2.88 -19.03
N GLY A 21 13.46 -2.20 -19.68
CA GLY A 21 12.02 -2.42 -19.46
C GLY A 21 11.51 -1.78 -18.16
N SER A 22 10.59 -2.49 -17.49
CA SER A 22 9.83 -1.95 -16.34
C SER A 22 10.42 -2.27 -14.97
N VAL A 23 11.48 -3.09 -14.91
CA VAL A 23 12.17 -3.41 -13.66
C VAL A 23 12.94 -2.18 -13.19
N GLN A 24 12.87 -1.87 -11.89
CA GLN A 24 13.58 -0.70 -11.37
C GLN A 24 15.10 -0.82 -11.55
N SER A 25 15.72 0.31 -11.92
CA SER A 25 17.15 0.44 -12.22
C SER A 25 17.76 1.67 -11.51
N GLY A 26 19.09 1.70 -11.51
CA GLY A 26 19.91 2.75 -10.92
C GLY A 26 19.92 2.73 -9.40
N THR A 27 20.69 3.65 -8.83
CA THR A 27 20.74 3.87 -7.38
C THR A 27 19.51 4.62 -6.91
N ARG A 28 18.77 4.05 -5.95
CA ARG A 28 17.54 4.64 -5.40
C ARG A 28 17.30 4.19 -3.96
N PRO A 29 16.43 4.90 -3.23
CA PRO A 29 15.98 4.43 -1.92
C PRO A 29 15.24 3.10 -2.05
N VAL A 30 15.35 2.28 -1.02
CA VAL A 30 14.64 1.01 -0.86
C VAL A 30 14.13 0.89 0.56
N LEU A 31 12.95 0.28 0.71
CA LEU A 31 12.34 -0.02 2.00
C LEU A 31 12.56 -1.48 2.37
N VAL A 32 13.12 -1.74 3.53
CA VAL A 32 13.23 -3.09 4.08
C VAL A 32 11.85 -3.63 4.44
N ILE A 33 11.44 -4.72 3.79
CA ILE A 33 10.13 -5.35 4.03
C ILE A 33 10.22 -6.68 4.78
N GLN A 34 11.39 -7.32 4.77
CA GLN A 34 11.65 -8.59 5.45
C GLN A 34 11.54 -8.43 6.98
N ALA A 35 11.04 -9.46 7.66
CA ALA A 35 10.88 -9.47 9.12
C ALA A 35 12.23 -9.49 9.86
N ASP A 36 12.27 -8.88 11.04
CA ASP A 36 13.50 -8.63 11.78
C ASP A 36 14.25 -9.90 12.18
N ASP A 37 13.53 -10.97 12.48
CA ASP A 37 14.14 -12.26 12.82
C ASP A 37 15.00 -12.78 11.67
N TYR A 38 14.56 -12.61 10.43
CA TYR A 38 15.36 -12.96 9.25
C TYR A 38 16.46 -11.93 9.02
N ASN A 39 16.17 -10.63 9.18
CA ASN A 39 17.17 -9.57 9.01
C ASN A 39 18.32 -9.71 10.00
N ARG A 40 18.13 -10.26 11.20
CA ARG A 40 19.22 -10.50 12.16
C ARG A 40 20.10 -11.68 11.76
N ASN A 41 19.51 -12.73 11.19
CA ASN A 41 20.18 -14.03 11.04
C ASN A 41 20.62 -14.36 9.60
N ALA A 42 20.00 -13.78 8.57
CA ALA A 42 20.29 -14.08 7.17
C ALA A 42 21.36 -13.13 6.60
N PRO A 43 22.19 -13.54 5.62
CA PRO A 43 23.10 -12.63 4.91
C PRO A 43 22.37 -11.71 3.91
N THR A 44 21.11 -12.04 3.58
CA THR A 44 20.29 -11.33 2.60
C THR A 44 19.08 -10.66 3.22
N ILE A 45 18.52 -9.71 2.49
CA ILE A 45 17.36 -8.94 2.90
C ILE A 45 16.43 -8.67 1.73
N ILE A 46 15.11 -8.71 1.97
CA ILE A 46 14.12 -8.36 0.95
C ILE A 46 13.74 -6.90 1.09
N VAL A 47 13.89 -6.16 0.00
CA VAL A 47 13.59 -4.74 -0.08
C VAL A 47 12.58 -4.41 -1.18
N ALA A 48 11.84 -3.32 -1.01
CA ALA A 48 10.96 -2.73 -2.01
C ALA A 48 11.58 -1.47 -2.60
N ALA A 49 11.58 -1.33 -3.92
CA ALA A 49 12.07 -0.12 -4.56
C ALA A 49 11.21 1.10 -4.22
N VAL A 50 11.86 2.24 -4.00
CA VAL A 50 11.20 3.55 -3.82
C VAL A 50 11.51 4.44 -5.01
N THR A 51 10.51 5.19 -5.46
CA THR A 51 10.65 6.16 -6.54
C THR A 51 10.17 7.55 -6.12
N GLY A 52 10.88 8.58 -6.58
CA GLY A 52 10.44 9.96 -6.45
C GLY A 52 9.37 10.37 -7.47
N VAL A 53 8.89 9.45 -8.31
CA VAL A 53 7.84 9.69 -9.31
C VAL A 53 6.51 9.17 -8.79
N ILE A 54 5.60 10.08 -8.47
CA ILE A 54 4.29 9.74 -7.93
C ILE A 54 3.28 9.57 -9.07
N LYS A 55 2.84 8.33 -9.33
CA LYS A 55 1.87 8.00 -10.38
C LYS A 55 0.99 6.81 -9.99
N LYS A 56 -0.14 6.62 -10.70
CA LYS A 56 -1.07 5.50 -10.53
C LYS A 56 -1.43 5.21 -9.06
N ARG A 57 -1.78 6.27 -8.30
CA ARG A 57 -2.10 6.19 -6.86
C ARG A 57 -3.27 5.25 -6.52
N TYR A 58 -4.05 4.84 -7.52
CA TYR A 58 -5.13 3.88 -7.37
C TYR A 58 -4.65 2.43 -7.24
N LEU A 59 -3.40 2.13 -7.60
CA LEU A 59 -2.84 0.80 -7.47
C LEU A 59 -2.55 0.51 -5.99
N PRO A 60 -3.07 -0.61 -5.43
CA PRO A 60 -2.83 -0.94 -4.04
C PRO A 60 -1.34 -1.02 -3.68
N SER A 61 -0.51 -1.51 -4.61
CA SER A 61 0.95 -1.71 -4.45
C SER A 61 1.75 -0.41 -4.26
N HIS A 62 1.13 0.75 -4.52
CA HIS A 62 1.78 2.05 -4.42
C HIS A 62 1.50 2.71 -3.06
N ILE A 63 2.54 2.87 -2.24
CA ILE A 63 2.45 3.52 -0.92
C ILE A 63 3.19 4.84 -0.96
N LEU A 64 2.53 5.94 -0.60
CA LEU A 64 3.17 7.25 -0.52
C LEU A 64 3.99 7.36 0.78
N LEU A 65 5.19 7.91 0.68
CA LEU A 65 6.04 8.30 1.79
C LEU A 65 6.37 9.79 1.67
N GLY A 66 6.26 10.53 2.77
CA GLY A 66 6.67 11.92 2.80
C GLY A 66 8.16 12.10 3.10
N GLN A 67 8.57 13.35 3.28
CA GLN A 67 9.96 13.72 3.55
C GLN A 67 10.38 13.46 5.00
N GLU A 68 9.40 13.33 5.90
CA GLU A 68 9.57 13.03 7.33
C GLU A 68 10.41 11.76 7.59
N PHE A 69 10.50 10.85 6.63
CA PHE A 69 11.32 9.63 6.69
C PHE A 69 12.77 9.82 6.20
N GLY A 70 13.24 11.05 6.04
CA GLY A 70 14.61 11.37 5.56
C GLY A 70 14.78 11.42 4.04
N LEU A 71 13.68 11.29 3.29
CA LEU A 71 13.69 11.34 1.81
C LEU A 71 13.82 12.78 1.31
N LYS A 72 14.57 12.98 0.22
CA LYS A 72 14.79 14.31 -0.39
C LYS A 72 13.52 14.98 -0.95
N LYS A 73 12.47 14.21 -1.19
CA LYS A 73 11.17 14.67 -1.70
C LYS A 73 10.11 13.60 -1.46
N PRO A 74 8.80 13.95 -1.51
CA PRO A 74 7.73 12.96 -1.44
C PRO A 74 7.95 11.86 -2.48
N SER A 75 7.85 10.62 -2.03
CA SER A 75 8.20 9.43 -2.81
C SER A 75 7.13 8.35 -2.67
N MET A 76 7.33 7.25 -3.39
CA MET A 76 6.38 6.16 -3.49
C MET A 76 7.12 4.83 -3.41
N VAL A 77 6.74 3.96 -2.47
CA VAL A 77 7.15 2.55 -2.44
C VAL A 77 6.37 1.80 -3.51
N LEU A 78 7.08 0.97 -4.27
CA LEU A 78 6.53 0.10 -5.31
C LEU A 78 6.57 -1.34 -4.81
N LEU A 79 5.48 -1.81 -4.18
CA LEU A 79 5.45 -3.14 -3.57
C LEU A 79 5.38 -4.29 -4.59
N GLU A 80 5.21 -3.97 -5.88
CA GLU A 80 5.39 -4.91 -6.98
C GLU A 80 6.84 -5.01 -7.50
N GLN A 81 7.76 -4.19 -6.97
CA GLN A 81 9.18 -4.13 -7.35
C GLN A 81 10.07 -4.54 -6.18
N LEU A 82 9.89 -5.79 -5.72
CA LEU A 82 10.66 -6.37 -4.63
C LEU A 82 11.90 -7.08 -5.13
N GLN A 83 12.96 -7.05 -4.32
CA GLN A 83 14.21 -7.75 -4.61
C GLN A 83 14.88 -8.23 -3.33
N THR A 84 15.40 -9.45 -3.36
CA THR A 84 16.35 -9.95 -2.36
C THR A 84 17.74 -9.42 -2.71
N VAL A 85 18.40 -8.79 -1.76
CA VAL A 85 19.73 -8.17 -1.92
C VAL A 85 20.66 -8.65 -0.80
N ASN A 86 21.97 -8.60 -1.02
CA ASN A 86 22.91 -8.88 0.06
C ASN A 86 22.97 -7.67 1.01
N LYS A 87 23.14 -7.90 2.32
CA LYS A 87 23.17 -6.81 3.31
C LYS A 87 24.31 -5.82 3.09
N ASP A 88 25.45 -6.30 2.63
CA ASP A 88 26.65 -5.51 2.34
C ASP A 88 26.52 -4.65 1.08
N GLU A 89 25.52 -4.90 0.23
CA GLU A 89 25.19 -4.06 -0.92
C GLU A 89 24.29 -2.87 -0.56
N LEU A 90 23.71 -2.85 0.64
CA LEU A 90 22.99 -1.67 1.14
C LEU A 90 23.99 -0.55 1.40
N ARG A 91 23.66 0.65 0.90
CA ARG A 91 24.47 1.86 1.05
C ARG A 91 23.97 2.69 2.23
N ASP A 92 23.96 4.01 2.09
CA ASP A 92 23.61 4.92 3.17
C ASP A 92 22.20 4.66 3.71
N TYR A 93 22.10 4.64 5.05
CA TYR A 93 20.82 4.67 5.76
C TYR A 93 20.14 6.03 5.59
N ILE A 94 18.82 6.02 5.40
CA ILE A 94 18.02 7.22 5.16
C ILE A 94 17.15 7.54 6.38
N GLY A 95 16.44 6.55 6.89
CA GLY A 95 15.42 6.73 7.93
C GLY A 95 14.67 5.44 8.17
N THR A 96 13.62 5.48 8.98
CA THR A 96 12.80 4.31 9.29
C THR A 96 11.34 4.69 9.43
N ILE A 97 10.45 3.77 9.08
CA ILE A 97 9.01 3.93 9.21
C ILE A 97 8.59 3.37 10.56
N GLU A 98 8.34 4.25 11.53
CA GLU A 98 7.84 3.88 12.86
C GLU A 98 6.30 3.90 12.95
N ASP A 99 5.63 4.52 11.98
CA ASP A 99 4.17 4.62 11.93
C ASP A 99 3.52 3.23 11.77
N GLU A 100 2.88 2.76 12.85
CA GLU A 100 2.24 1.45 12.89
C GLU A 100 1.09 1.32 11.87
N GLN A 101 0.32 2.39 11.63
CA GLN A 101 -0.78 2.37 10.66
C GLN A 101 -0.23 2.22 9.24
N LEU A 102 0.88 2.90 8.93
CA LEU A 102 1.57 2.78 7.66
C LEU A 102 2.17 1.38 7.47
N LEU A 103 2.82 0.82 8.49
CA LEU A 103 3.34 -0.55 8.47
C LEU A 103 2.21 -1.60 8.28
N ARG A 104 1.07 -1.42 8.95
CA ARG A 104 -0.12 -2.26 8.74
C ARG A 104 -0.66 -2.15 7.32
N ARG A 105 -0.70 -0.94 6.75
CA ARG A 105 -1.08 -0.72 5.35
C ARG A 105 -0.12 -1.42 4.39
N ILE A 106 1.19 -1.35 4.62
CA ILE A 106 2.19 -2.10 3.86
C ILE A 106 1.92 -3.61 3.92
N ASN A 107 1.60 -4.17 5.09
CA ASN A 107 1.27 -5.59 5.23
C ASN A 107 0.04 -5.99 4.41
N ILE A 108 -1.03 -5.21 4.49
CA ILE A 108 -2.26 -5.46 3.74
C ILE A 108 -1.98 -5.41 2.23
N THR A 109 -1.23 -4.40 1.80
CA THR A 109 -0.87 -4.26 0.39
C THR A 109 0.02 -5.39 -0.09
N LEU A 110 1.04 -5.80 0.67
CA LEU A 110 1.89 -6.94 0.32
C LEU A 110 1.06 -8.19 0.08
N LYS A 111 0.10 -8.49 0.98
CA LYS A 111 -0.83 -9.61 0.80
C LYS A 111 -1.62 -9.48 -0.50
N LYS A 112 -2.14 -8.29 -0.83
CA LYS A 112 -2.87 -8.04 -2.08
C LYS A 112 -1.97 -8.21 -3.32
N THR A 113 -0.77 -7.62 -3.30
CA THR A 113 0.19 -7.67 -4.41
C THR A 113 0.62 -9.11 -4.72
N PHE A 114 0.81 -9.94 -3.70
CA PHE A 114 1.20 -11.34 -3.85
C PHE A 114 0.02 -12.32 -4.02
N GLY A 115 -1.22 -11.84 -4.11
CA GLY A 115 -2.40 -12.72 -4.20
C GLY A 115 -2.66 -13.55 -2.93
N LEU A 116 -2.07 -13.18 -1.80
CA LEU A 116 -2.25 -13.82 -0.50
C LEU A 116 -3.43 -13.22 0.29
N TRP A 117 -4.05 -12.18 -0.25
CA TRP A 117 -5.25 -11.59 0.33
C TRP A 117 -6.47 -12.42 -0.06
N ILE A 118 -7.02 -13.15 0.91
CA ILE A 118 -8.27 -13.87 0.74
C ILE A 118 -9.40 -12.84 0.84
N TYR A 119 -9.98 -12.51 -0.32
CA TYR A 119 -11.18 -11.68 -0.38
C TYR A 119 -12.37 -12.52 0.10
N LYS A 120 -13.14 -11.97 1.03
CA LYS A 120 -14.49 -12.49 1.25
C LYS A 120 -15.34 -12.07 0.06
N GLU A 121 -16.21 -12.95 -0.41
CA GLU A 121 -17.18 -12.56 -1.43
C GLU A 121 -18.02 -11.40 -0.91
N GLU A 122 -18.01 -10.30 -1.65
CA GLU A 122 -18.84 -9.15 -1.33
C GLU A 122 -20.28 -9.46 -1.70
N LYS A 123 -21.19 -9.15 -0.79
CA LYS A 123 -22.62 -9.35 -1.06
C LYS A 123 -23.02 -8.44 -2.21
N LYS A 124 -23.75 -8.98 -3.20
CA LYS A 124 -24.23 -8.23 -4.37
C LYS A 124 -24.98 -6.94 -4.00
N GLU A 125 -25.67 -6.93 -2.85
CA GLU A 125 -26.36 -5.75 -2.33
C GLU A 125 -25.45 -4.55 -2.07
N ASN A 126 -24.16 -4.78 -1.77
CA ASN A 126 -23.16 -3.75 -1.49
C ASN A 126 -22.40 -3.28 -2.74
N ILE A 127 -22.59 -3.93 -3.88
CA ILE A 127 -21.86 -3.60 -5.11
C ILE A 127 -22.70 -2.63 -5.93
N ARG A 128 -22.07 -1.54 -6.39
CA ARG A 128 -22.67 -0.58 -7.31
C ARG A 128 -21.69 -0.20 -8.42
N CYS A 129 -22.15 -0.16 -9.65
CA CYS A 129 -21.40 0.43 -10.75
C CYS A 129 -21.63 1.95 -10.74
N LEU A 130 -20.57 2.73 -10.56
CA LEU A 130 -20.67 4.18 -10.47
C LEU A 130 -19.69 4.89 -11.40
N CYS A 131 -20.18 5.93 -12.09
CA CYS A 131 -19.31 6.89 -12.77
C CYS A 131 -18.63 7.82 -11.76
N SER A 132 -17.58 8.52 -12.17
CA SER A 132 -16.81 9.41 -11.30
C SER A 132 -17.63 10.53 -10.65
N LYS A 133 -18.74 10.95 -11.26
CA LYS A 133 -19.67 11.95 -10.71
C LYS A 133 -20.53 11.34 -9.60
N CYS A 134 -21.20 10.22 -9.87
CA CYS A 134 -22.09 9.54 -8.92
C CYS A 134 -21.35 8.90 -7.74
N LEU A 135 -20.07 8.55 -7.92
CA LEU A 135 -19.21 8.07 -6.83
C LEU A 135 -19.03 9.11 -5.72
N LYS A 136 -19.09 10.41 -6.06
CA LYS A 136 -18.85 11.50 -5.10
C LYS A 136 -19.86 11.52 -3.96
N ASP A 137 -21.06 11.01 -4.19
CA ASP A 137 -22.13 10.91 -3.20
C ASP A 137 -21.74 10.00 -2.02
N TYR A 138 -20.84 9.03 -2.26
CA TYR A 138 -20.42 8.05 -1.26
C TYR A 138 -19.01 8.33 -0.73
N ILE A 139 -18.06 8.67 -1.60
CA ILE A 139 -16.63 8.72 -1.22
C ILE A 139 -16.30 9.80 -0.17
N HIS A 140 -17.11 10.86 -0.10
CA HIS A 140 -16.94 11.94 0.87
C HIS A 140 -17.81 11.75 2.11
N ASN A 141 -18.75 10.82 2.09
CA ASN A 141 -19.62 10.56 3.22
C ASN A 141 -18.91 9.61 4.20
N PRO A 142 -18.66 10.04 5.46
CA PRO A 142 -17.94 9.23 6.44
C PRO A 142 -18.69 7.95 6.83
N ASP A 143 -20.00 7.88 6.61
CA ASP A 143 -20.84 6.73 6.94
C ASP A 143 -20.57 5.54 6.01
N TYR A 144 -19.90 5.76 4.87
CA TYR A 144 -19.61 4.70 3.90
C TYR A 144 -18.12 4.35 3.85
N ILE A 145 -17.86 3.07 3.61
CA ILE A 145 -16.57 2.54 3.17
C ILE A 145 -16.71 2.28 1.68
N VAL A 146 -15.90 2.97 0.88
CA VAL A 146 -15.95 2.89 -0.58
C VAL A 146 -14.61 2.43 -1.12
N HIS A 147 -14.60 1.36 -1.91
CA HIS A 147 -13.42 0.92 -2.63
C HIS A 147 -13.79 0.22 -3.95
N ARG A 148 -12.87 0.22 -4.91
CA ARG A 148 -13.05 -0.50 -6.19
C ARG A 148 -13.20 -2.00 -5.91
N LEU A 149 -14.23 -2.62 -6.51
CA LEU A 149 -14.43 -4.07 -6.45
C LEU A 149 -13.27 -4.80 -7.13
N ASP A 150 -13.02 -4.48 -8.40
CA ASP A 150 -11.83 -4.92 -9.13
C ASP A 150 -11.04 -3.70 -9.64
N PRO A 151 -9.91 -3.34 -8.98
CA PRO A 151 -9.03 -2.28 -9.45
C PRO A 151 -8.40 -2.53 -10.83
N PHE A 152 -8.37 -3.78 -11.29
CA PHE A 152 -7.76 -4.20 -12.56
C PHE A 152 -8.76 -4.37 -13.70
N ALA A 153 -10.06 -4.17 -13.44
CA ALA A 153 -11.09 -4.19 -14.46
C ALA A 153 -10.71 -3.26 -15.62
N LYS A 154 -10.70 -3.80 -16.85
CA LYS A 154 -10.30 -3.08 -18.06
C LYS A 154 -11.48 -2.41 -18.78
N VAL A 155 -12.68 -2.91 -18.51
CA VAL A 155 -13.91 -2.51 -19.19
C VAL A 155 -14.83 -1.85 -18.17
N LYS A 156 -15.37 -0.70 -18.56
CA LYS A 156 -16.38 0.01 -17.77
C LYS A 156 -17.76 -0.56 -18.08
N ASP A 157 -18.59 -0.65 -17.06
CA ASP A 157 -20.01 -0.96 -17.23
C ASP A 157 -20.85 0.32 -17.12
N HIS A 158 -22.17 0.21 -17.00
CA HIS A 158 -23.12 1.29 -16.93
C HIS A 158 -23.38 1.68 -15.48
N CYS A 159 -23.27 2.96 -15.18
CA CYS A 159 -23.51 3.51 -13.86
C CYS A 159 -24.98 3.29 -13.44
N ASP A 160 -25.20 2.69 -12.28
CA ASP A 160 -26.53 2.36 -11.76
C ASP A 160 -27.44 3.58 -11.57
N LYS A 161 -26.85 4.78 -11.39
CA LYS A 161 -27.59 6.03 -11.16
C LYS A 161 -27.91 6.84 -12.41
N CYS A 162 -27.05 6.81 -13.43
CA CYS A 162 -27.15 7.74 -14.56
C CYS A 162 -26.83 7.11 -15.93
N ASN A 163 -26.59 5.80 -15.97
CA ASN A 163 -26.30 5.01 -17.15
C ASN A 163 -25.04 5.40 -17.95
N GLN A 164 -24.23 6.35 -17.47
CA GLN A 164 -22.92 6.67 -18.04
C GLN A 164 -21.88 5.60 -17.70
N SER A 165 -20.76 5.53 -18.42
CA SER A 165 -19.71 4.55 -18.14
C SER A 165 -19.10 4.72 -16.74
N GLY A 166 -19.11 3.63 -15.97
CA GLY A 166 -18.70 3.55 -14.58
C GLY A 166 -17.83 2.34 -14.27
N TRP A 167 -17.57 2.18 -12.99
CA TRP A 167 -16.74 1.13 -12.43
C TRP A 167 -17.45 0.52 -11.23
N ASP A 168 -17.24 -0.76 -10.98
CA ASP A 168 -17.79 -1.40 -9.78
C ASP A 168 -17.05 -0.96 -8.52
N TYR A 169 -17.83 -0.54 -7.54
CA TYR A 169 -17.39 -0.21 -6.20
C TYR A 169 -18.19 -1.02 -5.19
N VAL A 170 -17.50 -1.42 -4.12
CA VAL A 170 -18.13 -1.89 -2.89
C VAL A 170 -18.45 -0.66 -2.06
N ILE A 171 -19.71 -0.55 -1.64
CA ILE A 171 -20.24 0.50 -0.79
C ILE A 171 -20.83 -0.19 0.44
N ALA A 172 -20.09 -0.16 1.54
CA ALA A 172 -20.53 -0.74 2.81
C ALA A 172 -20.77 0.38 3.82
N GLU A 173 -21.86 0.32 4.58
CA GLU A 173 -22.06 1.21 5.72
C GLU A 173 -21.05 0.89 6.83
N ARG A 174 -20.46 1.93 7.41
CA ARG A 174 -19.70 1.81 8.65
C ARG A 174 -20.69 1.50 9.74
N GLN A 175 -20.57 0.30 10.33
CA GLN A 175 -21.19 0.06 11.62
C GLN A 175 -20.56 1.02 12.62
N HIS A 176 -21.27 2.08 12.98
CA HIS A 176 -20.98 2.83 14.19
C HIS A 176 -21.14 1.83 15.34
N ASN A 177 -20.03 1.44 15.95
CA ASN A 177 -20.06 0.64 17.15
C ASN A 177 -21.01 1.32 18.14
N ALA A 178 -22.13 0.68 18.45
CA ALA A 178 -22.95 1.00 19.60
C ALA A 178 -22.14 0.68 20.86
N ARG A 179 -21.21 1.57 21.22
CA ARG A 179 -20.49 1.60 22.50
C ARG A 179 -21.00 2.73 23.39
N GLU A 180 -22.31 2.98 23.38
CA GLU A 180 -22.95 3.92 24.30
C GLU A 180 -24.37 3.48 24.69
N LYS A 181 -24.61 2.19 25.00
CA LYS A 181 -25.80 1.79 25.79
C LYS A 181 -25.46 0.56 26.63
N GLY A 182 -25.08 0.76 27.89
CA GLY A 182 -24.91 -0.35 28.83
C GLY A 182 -24.01 -0.10 30.04
N CYS A 183 -24.28 0.97 30.81
CA CYS A 183 -23.96 1.01 32.24
C CYS A 183 -24.75 2.14 32.89
N GLN A 184 -26.01 1.86 33.26
CA GLN A 184 -26.62 2.55 34.39
C GLN A 184 -26.34 1.68 35.61
N ASN A 185 -25.37 2.10 36.43
CA ASN A 185 -25.24 1.59 37.78
C ASN A 185 -26.15 2.45 38.66
N VAL A 186 -27.20 1.84 39.19
CA VAL A 186 -27.75 2.11 40.51
C VAL A 186 -27.62 0.82 41.29
#